data_AF-A0A2V0NXK3-F1
#
_entry.id   AF-A0A2V0NXK3-F1
#
_cell.length_a   1.000
_cell.length_b   1.000
_cell.length_c   1.000
_cell.angle_alpha   90.00
_cell.angle_beta   90.00
_cell.angle_gamma   90.00
#
_symmetry.space_group_name_H-M   'P 1'
#
loop_
_entity.id
_entity.type
_entity.pdbx_description
1 polymer ?
#
loop_
_entity_poly.entity_id
_entity_poly.type
_entity_poly.pdbx_seq_one_letter_code
_entity_poly.pdbx_strand_id
1 'polypeptide(L)'
;MAPAAAAAGAAPAGAAPAAAAALPNPIFEGSEKRVEIDFSPGPRSPANGLRALPRSALDELMGLAACTIVSSRTNQHLDAYVLSESSLFVYPTKWVLKTCGTTKLLSAVPRLLEMAAQRLGMEPRRCKYSRASFLFPEQQPTPYREGFEGEARFLRSHFGHLGNGGSAYVLGDMFNGLQWHVYVADAHGAEAAYNPASGRPFHKFEVCMTDLARDSARAFYRDGAFVSAAATTAATGIRDLVPGADIDDYVFEPCGYSMNGILGGGFITIHITPEDGFSYASVEVSGFDADAFDPSDLLARVAAIFRPGSLSVSLSVDAASRCGAYAWGTLASPPPGYGCQSATAQELATGGRVSYYSLGPDPLAAGLAPGDAPSRSASPASVLRHMPSFSSAPSSAADSGSCDDRSVSSGDEGEGAAERRARDAAMAWAAKLDAAAAASAPEPEPEADAAAGAEVDAGGDAGDAAAGAEAAAAARAAARRGRESLDLANRVTAVAL
;
A
#
# COMPACT_ATOMS: atom_id res chain seq x y z
N MET A 1 36.75 -11.44 -85.33
CA MET A 1 35.50 -10.67 -85.48
C MET A 1 34.78 -10.72 -84.13
N ALA A 2 34.66 -9.57 -83.47
CA ALA A 2 33.98 -9.42 -82.19
C ALA A 2 32.46 -9.58 -82.33
N PRO A 3 31.75 -10.08 -81.30
CA PRO A 3 30.32 -9.86 -81.18
C PRO A 3 29.98 -8.82 -80.09
N ALA A 4 29.25 -7.80 -80.55
CA ALA A 4 28.16 -7.05 -79.93
C ALA A 4 28.14 -6.80 -78.40
N ALA A 5 28.17 -5.52 -78.05
CA ALA A 5 27.76 -4.98 -76.77
C ALA A 5 26.25 -5.17 -76.53
N ALA A 6 25.88 -5.70 -75.37
CA ALA A 6 24.52 -5.70 -74.84
C ALA A 6 24.42 -4.72 -73.66
N ALA A 7 23.39 -3.88 -73.69
CA ALA A 7 23.16 -2.76 -72.79
C ALA A 7 22.91 -3.19 -71.34
N ALA A 8 23.40 -2.35 -70.40
CA ALA A 8 23.17 -2.46 -68.97
C ALA A 8 21.68 -2.22 -68.64
N GLY A 9 21.01 -3.27 -68.17
CA GLY A 9 19.71 -3.16 -67.50
C GLY A 9 19.93 -2.85 -66.01
N ALA A 10 19.33 -1.77 -65.53
CA ALA A 10 19.36 -1.37 -64.13
C ALA A 10 18.74 -2.44 -63.23
N ALA A 11 19.45 -2.80 -62.14
CA ALA A 11 18.93 -3.64 -61.08
C ALA A 11 17.81 -2.89 -60.33
N PRO A 12 16.67 -3.54 -60.00
CA PRO A 12 15.67 -2.93 -59.14
C PRO A 12 16.27 -2.74 -57.74
N ALA A 13 16.07 -1.54 -57.19
CA ALA A 13 16.50 -1.14 -55.86
C ALA A 13 16.04 -2.16 -54.81
N GLY A 14 16.95 -2.50 -53.89
CA GLY A 14 16.77 -3.51 -52.86
C GLY A 14 15.49 -3.29 -52.05
N ALA A 15 14.73 -4.37 -51.91
CA ALA A 15 13.66 -4.43 -50.92
C ALA A 15 14.25 -4.16 -49.53
N ALA A 16 13.68 -3.20 -48.81
CA ALA A 16 13.97 -3.00 -47.40
C ALA A 16 13.77 -4.33 -46.65
N PRO A 17 14.65 -4.68 -45.69
CA PRO A 17 14.45 -5.89 -44.90
C PRO A 17 13.10 -5.77 -44.20
N ALA A 18 12.24 -6.78 -44.38
CA ALA A 18 11.00 -6.89 -43.66
C ALA A 18 11.30 -6.72 -42.17
N ALA A 19 10.72 -5.69 -41.55
CA ALA A 19 10.76 -5.54 -40.10
C ALA A 19 10.35 -6.89 -39.51
N ALA A 20 11.26 -7.52 -38.77
CA ALA A 20 10.95 -8.72 -38.02
C ALA A 20 9.67 -8.41 -37.26
N ALA A 21 8.60 -9.14 -37.57
CA ALA A 21 7.35 -9.00 -36.85
C ALA A 21 7.66 -9.33 -35.39
N ALA A 22 7.87 -8.29 -34.58
CA ALA A 22 7.98 -8.43 -33.15
C ALA A 22 6.68 -9.11 -32.75
N LEU A 23 6.77 -10.38 -32.32
CA LEU A 23 5.65 -11.05 -31.70
C LEU A 23 5.16 -10.10 -30.60
N PRO A 24 3.85 -9.83 -30.50
CA PRO A 24 3.34 -8.94 -29.47
C PRO A 24 3.87 -9.43 -28.13
N ASN A 25 4.56 -8.55 -27.38
CA ASN A 25 4.99 -8.89 -26.03
C ASN A 25 3.76 -9.38 -25.27
N PRO A 26 3.84 -10.53 -24.58
CA PRO A 26 2.71 -11.02 -23.81
C PRO A 26 2.29 -9.93 -22.84
N ILE A 27 0.98 -9.64 -22.83
CA ILE A 27 0.41 -8.65 -21.91
C ILE A 27 0.76 -9.06 -20.49
N PHE A 28 1.28 -8.11 -19.71
CA PHE A 28 1.68 -8.33 -18.33
C PHE A 28 0.70 -7.66 -17.37
N GLU A 29 0.24 -8.41 -16.37
CA GLU A 29 -0.55 -7.84 -15.28
C GLU A 29 0.39 -7.17 -14.26
N GLY A 30 0.48 -5.84 -14.32
CA GLY A 30 1.22 -5.08 -13.30
C GLY A 30 0.55 -5.12 -11.92
N SER A 31 -0.79 -5.16 -11.86
CA SER A 31 -1.53 -5.06 -10.60
C SER A 31 -1.15 -6.16 -9.60
N GLU A 32 -0.67 -5.73 -8.45
CA GLU A 32 -0.05 -6.61 -7.48
C GLU A 32 -1.05 -7.23 -6.50
N LYS A 33 -0.70 -8.42 -6.06
CA LYS A 33 -1.34 -9.15 -4.96
C LYS A 33 -0.41 -9.06 -3.77
N ARG A 34 -0.94 -8.78 -2.58
CA ARG A 34 -0.14 -8.68 -1.36
C ARG A 34 -0.81 -9.44 -0.23
N VAL A 35 -0.07 -10.33 0.43
CA VAL A 35 -0.51 -10.98 1.68
C VAL A 35 0.50 -10.74 2.79
N GLU A 36 -0.02 -10.44 3.96
CA GLU A 36 0.71 -10.30 5.21
C GLU A 36 0.08 -11.19 6.26
N ILE A 37 0.90 -12.04 6.88
CA ILE A 37 0.46 -12.99 7.90
C ILE A 37 1.33 -12.80 9.12
N ASP A 38 0.71 -12.42 10.24
CA ASP A 38 1.34 -12.39 11.55
C ASP A 38 1.15 -13.72 12.25
N PHE A 39 2.16 -14.14 13.01
CA PHE A 39 2.17 -15.38 13.78
C PHE A 39 2.47 -15.12 15.25
N SER A 40 1.78 -15.86 16.12
CA SER A 40 2.10 -15.92 17.55
C SER A 40 3.15 -17.02 17.77
N PRO A 41 4.28 -16.72 18.42
CA PRO A 41 5.24 -17.75 18.81
C PRO A 41 4.66 -18.63 19.92
N GLY A 42 4.90 -19.94 19.84
CA GLY A 42 4.58 -20.92 20.87
C GLY A 42 5.81 -21.29 21.71
N PRO A 43 5.66 -22.16 22.72
CA PRO A 43 6.75 -22.56 23.63
C PRO A 43 7.94 -23.23 22.94
N ARG A 44 7.71 -23.82 21.75
CA ARG A 44 8.73 -24.51 20.95
C ARG A 44 9.27 -23.65 19.81
N SER A 45 8.86 -22.38 19.72
CA SER A 45 9.28 -21.51 18.63
C SER A 45 10.74 -21.09 18.77
N PRO A 46 11.52 -21.14 17.67
CA PRO A 46 12.88 -20.66 17.70
C PRO A 46 12.92 -19.15 17.92
N ALA A 47 14.02 -18.65 18.48
CA ALA A 47 14.17 -17.24 18.82
C ALA A 47 14.04 -16.30 17.60
N ASN A 48 14.50 -16.75 16.43
CA ASN A 48 14.38 -16.03 15.15
C ASN A 48 13.07 -16.33 14.39
N GLY A 49 12.16 -17.12 14.96
CA GLY A 49 10.81 -17.36 14.43
C GLY A 49 10.78 -17.88 13.00
N LEU A 50 9.99 -17.24 12.12
CA LEU A 50 9.86 -17.62 10.70
C LEU A 50 11.20 -17.58 9.94
N ARG A 51 12.16 -16.78 10.40
CA ARG A 51 13.51 -16.70 9.80
C ARG A 51 14.34 -17.97 10.04
N ALA A 52 13.84 -18.91 10.85
CA ALA A 52 14.42 -20.24 10.99
C ALA A 52 14.05 -21.19 9.82
N LEU A 53 13.13 -20.81 8.93
CA LEU A 53 12.84 -21.60 7.73
C LEU A 53 14.08 -21.66 6.83
N PRO A 54 14.55 -22.86 6.44
CA PRO A 54 15.70 -22.98 5.56
C PRO A 54 15.37 -22.47 4.16
N ARG A 55 16.39 -22.06 3.40
CA ARG A 55 16.25 -21.59 2.02
C ARG A 55 15.42 -22.53 1.14
N SER A 56 15.60 -23.84 1.26
CA SER A 56 14.81 -24.83 0.51
C SER A 56 13.32 -24.81 0.81
N ALA A 57 12.92 -24.46 2.04
CA ALA A 57 11.51 -24.27 2.39
C ALA A 57 10.96 -22.98 1.79
N LEU A 58 11.76 -21.92 1.74
CA LEU A 58 11.39 -20.67 1.06
C LEU A 58 11.24 -20.90 -0.45
N ASP A 59 12.17 -21.62 -1.07
CA ASP A 59 12.09 -22.00 -2.50
C ASP A 59 10.85 -22.86 -2.79
N GLU A 60 10.47 -23.79 -1.89
CA GLU A 60 9.22 -24.56 -1.99
C GLU A 60 8.00 -23.64 -1.98
N LEU A 61 7.93 -22.67 -1.07
CA LEU A 61 6.84 -21.69 -0.98
C LEU A 61 6.76 -20.81 -2.24
N MET A 62 7.90 -20.33 -2.74
CA MET A 62 7.94 -19.50 -3.95
C MET A 62 7.58 -20.32 -5.20
N GLY A 63 8.00 -21.59 -5.27
CA GLY A 63 7.58 -22.52 -6.31
C GLY A 63 6.06 -22.71 -6.36
N LEU A 64 5.40 -22.83 -5.20
CA LEU A 64 3.94 -22.86 -5.10
C LEU A 64 3.28 -21.56 -5.57
N ALA A 65 3.91 -20.43 -5.25
CA ALA A 65 3.47 -19.12 -5.74
C ALA A 65 3.75 -18.93 -7.24
N ALA A 66 4.52 -19.79 -7.90
CA ALA A 66 5.00 -19.63 -9.28
C ALA A 66 5.97 -18.45 -9.47
N CYS A 67 6.85 -18.22 -8.50
CA CYS A 67 7.98 -17.29 -8.59
C CYS A 67 9.27 -17.94 -8.07
N THR A 68 10.41 -17.28 -8.29
CA THR A 68 11.72 -17.76 -7.85
C THR A 68 12.49 -16.68 -7.12
N ILE A 69 13.30 -17.05 -6.13
CA ILE A 69 14.19 -16.12 -5.41
C ILE A 69 15.42 -15.85 -6.27
N VAL A 70 15.63 -14.58 -6.60
CA VAL A 70 16.76 -14.08 -7.41
C VAL A 70 17.93 -13.71 -6.52
N SER A 71 17.67 -12.93 -5.47
CA SER A 71 18.68 -12.43 -4.56
C SER A 71 18.08 -12.15 -3.17
N SER A 72 18.94 -11.83 -2.21
CA SER A 72 18.52 -11.57 -0.84
C SER A 72 19.39 -10.53 -0.13
N ARG A 73 18.79 -9.85 0.83
CA ARG A 73 19.45 -9.04 1.86
C ARG A 73 18.88 -9.38 3.23
N THR A 74 19.71 -9.26 4.25
CA THR A 74 19.35 -9.62 5.62
C THR A 74 19.87 -8.54 6.56
N ASN A 75 19.05 -8.17 7.54
CA ASN A 75 19.49 -7.35 8.67
C ASN A 75 19.03 -7.98 10.00
N GLN A 76 19.14 -7.22 11.10
CA GLN A 76 18.79 -7.69 12.44
C GLN A 76 17.28 -7.99 12.59
N HIS A 77 16.42 -7.35 11.81
CA HIS A 77 14.97 -7.40 11.95
C HIS A 77 14.28 -8.33 10.94
N LEU A 78 14.75 -8.35 9.68
CA LEU A 78 14.12 -9.13 8.62
C LEU A 78 15.11 -9.65 7.57
N ASP A 79 14.63 -10.61 6.79
CA ASP A 79 15.23 -11.06 5.54
C ASP A 79 14.34 -10.61 4.37
N ALA A 80 14.94 -9.99 3.36
CA ALA A 80 14.28 -9.53 2.14
C ALA A 80 14.79 -10.32 0.94
N TYR A 81 13.88 -10.73 0.07
CA TYR A 81 14.17 -11.53 -1.12
C TYR A 81 13.56 -10.87 -2.35
N VAL A 82 14.40 -10.49 -3.29
CA VAL A 82 13.95 -10.11 -4.64
C VAL A 82 13.60 -11.39 -5.36
N LEU A 83 12.41 -11.42 -5.95
CA LEU A 83 11.90 -12.54 -6.72
C LEU A 83 11.88 -12.19 -8.21
N SER A 84 11.53 -13.15 -9.06
CA SER A 84 11.21 -12.92 -10.48
C SER A 84 10.00 -11.99 -10.62
N GLU A 85 10.23 -10.68 -10.50
CA GLU A 85 9.25 -9.57 -10.50
C GLU A 85 8.31 -9.57 -9.28
N SER A 86 8.83 -9.80 -8.08
CA SER A 86 8.03 -9.85 -6.86
C SER A 86 8.94 -9.69 -5.63
N SER A 87 8.35 -9.59 -4.44
CA SER A 87 9.11 -9.42 -3.20
C SER A 87 8.59 -10.26 -2.05
N LEU A 88 9.51 -10.79 -1.26
CA LEU A 88 9.24 -11.51 -0.02
C LEU A 88 10.03 -10.88 1.13
N PHE A 89 9.34 -10.60 2.23
CA PHE A 89 9.93 -10.15 3.49
C PHE A 89 9.57 -11.09 4.64
N VAL A 90 10.59 -11.56 5.35
CA VAL A 90 10.46 -12.53 6.45
C VAL A 90 10.98 -11.91 7.74
N TYR A 91 10.07 -11.59 8.63
CA TYR A 91 10.33 -11.19 10.02
C TYR A 91 10.22 -12.40 10.94
N PRO A 92 10.68 -12.33 12.20
CA PRO A 92 10.47 -13.42 13.17
C PRO A 92 9.00 -13.82 13.32
N THR A 93 8.07 -12.86 13.29
CA THR A 93 6.63 -13.12 13.53
C THR A 93 5.72 -12.64 12.40
N LYS A 94 6.28 -12.20 11.27
CA LYS A 94 5.50 -11.66 10.15
C LYS A 94 6.07 -12.12 8.81
N TRP A 95 5.19 -12.55 7.93
CA TRP A 95 5.49 -12.90 6.56
C TRP A 95 4.77 -11.93 5.62
N VAL A 96 5.49 -11.29 4.70
CA VAL A 96 4.90 -10.43 3.66
C VAL A 96 5.33 -10.94 2.30
N LEU A 97 4.38 -11.34 1.47
CA LEU A 97 4.60 -11.73 0.09
C LEU A 97 3.80 -10.80 -0.82
N LYS A 98 4.47 -10.24 -1.83
CA LYS A 98 3.88 -9.33 -2.81
C LYS A 98 4.29 -9.76 -4.20
N THR A 99 3.31 -9.96 -5.09
CA THR A 99 3.56 -10.52 -6.42
C THR A 99 2.70 -9.87 -7.50
N CYS A 100 3.24 -9.70 -8.70
CA CYS A 100 2.48 -9.29 -9.89
C CYS A 100 2.32 -10.45 -10.90
N GLY A 101 1.86 -10.12 -12.11
CA GLY A 101 1.62 -11.07 -13.18
C GLY A 101 0.51 -12.07 -12.86
N THR A 102 0.67 -13.29 -13.38
CA THR A 102 -0.24 -14.42 -13.15
C THR A 102 0.21 -15.33 -11.99
N THR A 103 1.11 -14.82 -11.15
CA THR A 103 1.63 -15.48 -9.95
C THR A 103 0.51 -15.90 -9.00
N LYS A 104 0.65 -17.07 -8.38
CA LYS A 104 -0.33 -17.74 -7.52
C LYS A 104 -0.03 -17.55 -6.03
N LEU A 105 0.13 -16.30 -5.60
CA LEU A 105 0.51 -15.94 -4.23
C LEU A 105 -0.25 -16.70 -3.12
N LEU A 106 -1.55 -16.90 -3.27
CA LEU A 106 -2.39 -17.58 -2.29
C LEU A 106 -2.10 -19.09 -2.19
N SER A 107 -1.53 -19.70 -3.22
CA SER A 107 -1.11 -21.10 -3.20
C SER A 107 0.05 -21.39 -2.23
N ALA A 108 0.83 -20.38 -1.85
CA ALA A 108 1.87 -20.54 -0.83
C ALA A 108 1.31 -20.53 0.61
N VAL A 109 0.12 -19.96 0.83
CA VAL A 109 -0.45 -19.74 2.17
C VAL A 109 -0.67 -21.04 2.95
N PRO A 110 -1.33 -22.08 2.41
CA PRO A 110 -1.59 -23.32 3.17
C PRO A 110 -0.29 -23.98 3.63
N ARG A 111 0.72 -23.98 2.74
CA ARG A 111 2.01 -24.59 3.03
C ARG A 111 2.82 -23.80 4.06
N LEU A 112 2.77 -22.47 4.02
CA LEU A 112 3.38 -21.62 5.03
C LEU A 112 2.78 -21.90 6.41
N LEU A 113 1.45 -21.97 6.52
CA LEU A 113 0.75 -22.26 7.78
C LEU A 113 1.16 -23.64 8.34
N GLU A 114 1.23 -24.65 7.47
CA GLU A 114 1.67 -25.99 7.86
C GLU A 114 3.12 -25.98 8.37
N MET A 115 4.04 -25.33 7.66
CA MET A 115 5.45 -25.22 8.07
C MET A 115 5.59 -24.48 9.40
N ALA A 116 4.85 -23.38 9.58
CA ALA A 116 4.86 -22.60 10.81
C ALA A 116 4.40 -23.44 12.02
N ALA A 117 3.30 -24.17 11.88
CA ALA A 117 2.77 -25.03 12.95
C ALA A 117 3.70 -26.21 13.24
N GLN A 118 4.07 -26.99 12.21
CA GLN A 118 4.79 -28.25 12.40
C GLN A 118 6.28 -28.06 12.73
N ARG A 119 6.96 -27.10 12.06
CA ARG A 119 8.41 -26.92 12.20
C ARG A 119 8.79 -25.88 13.25
N LEU A 120 7.95 -24.86 13.42
CA LEU A 120 8.25 -23.71 14.27
C LEU A 120 7.33 -23.61 15.50
N GLY A 121 6.27 -24.44 15.61
CA GLY A 121 5.31 -24.33 16.70
C GLY A 121 4.66 -22.96 16.81
N MET A 122 4.47 -22.27 15.69
CA MET A 122 3.87 -20.95 15.59
C MET A 122 2.45 -21.06 15.02
N GLU A 123 1.53 -20.25 15.54
CA GLU A 123 0.13 -20.24 15.10
C GLU A 123 -0.21 -18.92 14.38
N PRO A 124 -1.05 -18.94 13.33
CA PRO A 124 -1.47 -17.72 12.67
C PRO A 124 -2.25 -16.83 13.63
N ARG A 125 -1.85 -15.58 13.72
CA ARG A 125 -2.48 -14.56 14.56
C ARG A 125 -3.38 -13.66 13.73
N ARG A 126 -2.91 -13.24 12.55
CA ARG A 126 -3.60 -12.27 11.70
C ARG A 126 -3.25 -12.52 10.25
N CYS A 127 -4.21 -12.29 9.37
CA CYS A 127 -4.00 -12.23 7.93
C CYS A 127 -4.56 -10.92 7.39
N LYS A 128 -3.78 -10.24 6.55
CA LYS A 128 -4.24 -9.11 5.75
C LYS A 128 -3.81 -9.32 4.32
N TYR A 129 -4.80 -9.36 3.44
CA TYR A 129 -4.60 -9.48 2.00
C TYR A 129 -5.15 -8.22 1.33
N SER A 130 -4.40 -7.67 0.39
CA SER A 130 -4.82 -6.52 -0.39
C SER A 130 -4.35 -6.59 -1.83
N ARG A 131 -5.13 -5.97 -2.72
CA ARG A 131 -4.75 -5.72 -4.11
C ARG A 131 -5.58 -4.60 -4.71
N ALA A 132 -5.04 -3.94 -5.73
CA ALA A 132 -5.85 -3.15 -6.64
C ALA A 132 -6.71 -4.07 -7.52
N SER A 133 -7.67 -3.49 -8.25
CA SER A 133 -8.31 -4.16 -9.38
C SER A 133 -7.25 -4.64 -10.36
N PHE A 134 -7.46 -5.81 -10.95
CA PHE A 134 -6.65 -6.30 -12.06
C PHE A 134 -6.93 -5.48 -13.32
N LEU A 135 -5.90 -5.25 -14.12
CA LEU A 135 -6.04 -4.70 -15.46
C LEU A 135 -6.57 -5.76 -16.44
N PHE A 136 -6.22 -7.03 -16.21
CA PHE A 136 -6.55 -8.20 -17.03
C PHE A 136 -7.11 -9.35 -16.16
N PRO A 137 -8.27 -9.15 -15.49
CA PRO A 137 -8.83 -10.13 -14.54
C PRO A 137 -9.09 -11.50 -15.15
N GLU A 138 -9.45 -11.57 -16.44
CA GLU A 138 -9.72 -12.82 -17.17
C GLU A 138 -8.48 -13.72 -17.31
N GLN A 139 -7.28 -13.12 -17.34
CA GLN A 139 -6.02 -13.82 -17.49
C GLN A 139 -5.50 -14.41 -16.16
N GLN A 140 -6.06 -13.96 -15.03
CA GLN A 140 -5.63 -14.42 -13.73
C GLN A 140 -6.01 -15.90 -13.50
N PRO A 141 -5.20 -16.67 -12.76
CA PRO A 141 -5.56 -18.04 -12.40
C PRO A 141 -6.58 -18.08 -11.25
N THR A 142 -7.18 -19.24 -10.99
CA THR A 142 -7.93 -19.47 -9.73
C THR A 142 -7.00 -19.30 -8.51
N PRO A 143 -7.48 -18.68 -7.40
CA PRO A 143 -8.83 -18.19 -7.16
C PRO A 143 -9.13 -16.78 -7.69
N TYR A 144 -8.13 -16.06 -8.21
CA TYR A 144 -8.25 -14.65 -8.62
C TYR A 144 -9.22 -14.42 -9.78
N ARG A 145 -9.34 -15.39 -10.70
CA ARG A 145 -10.31 -15.33 -11.82
C ARG A 145 -11.76 -15.24 -11.36
N GLU A 146 -12.08 -15.80 -10.19
CA GLU A 146 -13.42 -15.76 -9.59
C GLU A 146 -13.71 -14.39 -8.95
N GLY A 147 -12.82 -13.42 -9.13
CA GLY A 147 -12.90 -12.11 -8.51
C GLY A 147 -12.55 -12.15 -7.03
N PHE A 148 -12.73 -11.01 -6.38
CA PHE A 148 -12.34 -10.84 -4.98
C PHE A 148 -13.14 -11.74 -4.02
N GLU A 149 -14.35 -12.16 -4.39
CA GLU A 149 -15.14 -13.09 -3.59
C GLU A 149 -14.47 -14.47 -3.51
N GLY A 150 -13.94 -15.00 -4.62
CA GLY A 150 -13.20 -16.26 -4.63
C GLY A 150 -11.94 -16.20 -3.77
N GLU A 151 -11.22 -15.09 -3.83
CA GLU A 151 -10.05 -14.82 -2.99
C GLU A 151 -10.41 -14.75 -1.50
N ALA A 152 -11.46 -14.01 -1.15
CA ALA A 152 -11.95 -13.90 0.23
C ALA A 152 -12.46 -15.23 0.78
N ARG A 153 -13.12 -16.06 -0.07
CA ARG A 153 -13.56 -17.41 0.28
C ARG A 153 -12.37 -18.33 0.56
N PHE A 154 -11.35 -18.29 -0.30
CA PHE A 154 -10.09 -19.01 -0.09
C PHE A 154 -9.46 -18.62 1.25
N LEU A 155 -9.27 -17.32 1.50
CA LEU A 155 -8.67 -16.82 2.74
C LEU A 155 -9.50 -17.19 3.96
N ARG A 156 -10.83 -17.08 3.89
CA ARG A 156 -11.74 -17.49 4.98
C ARG A 156 -11.62 -18.99 5.28
N SER A 157 -11.39 -19.85 4.30
CA SER A 157 -11.19 -21.28 4.56
C SER A 157 -9.95 -21.59 5.40
N HIS A 158 -8.95 -20.69 5.39
CA HIS A 158 -7.71 -20.83 6.16
C HIS A 158 -7.69 -20.00 7.45
N PHE A 159 -8.27 -18.80 7.44
CA PHE A 159 -8.21 -17.85 8.56
C PHE A 159 -9.56 -17.57 9.22
N GLY A 160 -10.65 -18.18 8.74
CA GLY A 160 -12.00 -17.96 9.27
C GLY A 160 -12.24 -18.48 10.69
N HIS A 161 -11.28 -19.21 11.26
CA HIS A 161 -11.29 -19.57 12.68
C HIS A 161 -10.76 -18.43 13.57
N LEU A 162 -10.19 -17.36 13.00
CA LEU A 162 -9.68 -16.21 13.74
C LEU A 162 -10.80 -15.19 13.99
N GLY A 163 -10.96 -14.78 15.26
CA GLY A 163 -11.84 -13.69 15.66
C GLY A 163 -13.27 -13.82 15.12
N ASN A 164 -13.71 -12.83 14.34
CA ASN A 164 -15.05 -12.78 13.75
C ASN A 164 -15.17 -13.55 12.41
N GLY A 165 -14.19 -14.38 12.06
CA GLY A 165 -14.15 -15.16 10.82
C GLY A 165 -13.69 -14.40 9.59
N GLY A 166 -13.20 -13.17 9.76
CA GLY A 166 -12.64 -12.33 8.72
C GLY A 166 -13.67 -11.45 8.02
N SER A 167 -13.19 -10.35 7.45
CA SER A 167 -13.98 -9.30 6.81
C SER A 167 -13.32 -8.86 5.50
N ALA A 168 -14.14 -8.49 4.52
CA ALA A 168 -13.69 -8.10 3.19
C ALA A 168 -14.30 -6.73 2.83
N TYR A 169 -13.50 -5.88 2.20
CA TYR A 169 -13.85 -4.50 1.86
C TYR A 169 -13.37 -4.19 0.44
N VAL A 170 -14.09 -3.31 -0.25
CA VAL A 170 -13.69 -2.76 -1.54
C VAL A 170 -13.80 -1.24 -1.44
N LEU A 171 -12.69 -0.55 -1.64
CA LEU A 171 -12.56 0.90 -1.57
C LEU A 171 -12.36 1.49 -2.97
N GLY A 172 -12.61 2.79 -3.10
CA GLY A 172 -12.56 3.51 -4.37
C GLY A 172 -13.90 3.57 -5.10
N ASP A 173 -13.87 4.17 -6.29
CA ASP A 173 -15.05 4.38 -7.11
C ASP A 173 -15.25 3.19 -8.07
N MET A 174 -16.49 2.72 -8.21
CA MET A 174 -16.83 1.56 -9.05
C MET A 174 -16.66 1.82 -10.56
N PHE A 175 -16.73 3.08 -10.97
CA PHE A 175 -16.73 3.52 -12.35
C PHE A 175 -15.45 4.26 -12.75
N ASN A 176 -14.66 4.70 -11.77
CA ASN A 176 -13.51 5.57 -11.98
C ASN A 176 -12.24 5.01 -11.30
N GLY A 177 -11.25 4.64 -12.13
CA GLY A 177 -9.96 4.16 -11.67
C GLY A 177 -9.97 2.71 -11.13
N LEU A 178 -8.90 2.35 -10.44
CA LEU A 178 -8.77 1.05 -9.78
C LEU A 178 -9.50 1.07 -8.43
N GLN A 179 -10.07 -0.07 -8.03
CA GLN A 179 -10.61 -0.27 -6.69
C GLN A 179 -9.60 -1.00 -5.82
N TRP A 180 -9.61 -0.73 -4.52
CA TRP A 180 -8.70 -1.37 -3.56
C TRP A 180 -9.44 -2.41 -2.74
N HIS A 181 -9.06 -3.67 -2.90
CA HIS A 181 -9.69 -4.81 -2.27
C HIS A 181 -8.89 -5.21 -1.05
N VAL A 182 -9.55 -5.40 0.09
CA VAL A 182 -8.90 -5.70 1.37
C VAL A 182 -9.64 -6.81 2.09
N TYR A 183 -8.95 -7.90 2.39
CA TYR A 183 -9.42 -8.94 3.31
C TYR A 183 -8.59 -8.90 4.59
N VAL A 184 -9.26 -9.01 5.74
CA VAL A 184 -8.61 -9.08 7.05
C VAL A 184 -9.23 -10.16 7.92
N ALA A 185 -8.40 -10.88 8.66
CA ALA A 185 -8.81 -11.77 9.74
C ALA A 185 -7.82 -11.62 10.89
N ASP A 186 -8.32 -11.56 12.12
CA ASP A 186 -7.51 -11.26 13.30
C ASP A 186 -8.09 -12.00 14.52
N ALA A 187 -7.25 -12.75 15.24
CA ALA A 187 -7.64 -13.54 16.40
C ALA A 187 -8.24 -12.73 17.57
N HIS A 188 -8.06 -11.41 17.61
CA HIS A 188 -8.46 -10.56 18.73
C HIS A 188 -9.50 -9.49 18.37
N GLY A 189 -9.97 -9.46 17.11
CA GLY A 189 -11.03 -8.54 16.67
C GLY A 189 -10.65 -7.05 16.78
N ALA A 190 -11.65 -6.17 16.84
CA ALA A 190 -11.46 -4.71 16.97
C ALA A 190 -11.06 -4.26 18.39
N GLU A 191 -11.57 -4.96 19.41
CA GLU A 191 -11.46 -4.59 20.84
C GLU A 191 -10.08 -4.91 21.42
N ALA A 192 -9.47 -6.04 21.03
CA ALA A 192 -8.12 -6.36 21.48
C ALA A 192 -7.13 -5.91 20.41
N ALA A 193 -6.98 -4.59 20.41
CA ALA A 193 -6.10 -3.83 19.56
C ALA A 193 -4.78 -4.60 19.31
N TYR A 194 -4.51 -4.99 18.06
CA TYR A 194 -3.33 -5.74 17.62
C TYR A 194 -2.05 -5.18 18.24
N ASN A 195 -1.49 -5.78 19.29
CA ASN A 195 -0.27 -5.28 19.91
C ASN A 195 0.92 -5.95 19.22
N PRO A 196 1.53 -5.35 18.19
CA PRO A 196 2.71 -5.96 17.59
C PRO A 196 3.79 -6.04 18.66
N ALA A 197 4.70 -7.01 18.52
CA ALA A 197 5.83 -7.15 19.44
C ALA A 197 6.69 -5.87 19.54
N SER A 198 6.63 -4.99 18.52
CA SER A 198 7.27 -3.67 18.51
C SER A 198 6.58 -2.64 19.42
N GLY A 199 5.35 -2.88 19.88
CA GLY A 199 4.53 -1.93 20.62
C GLY A 199 3.99 -0.75 19.79
N ARG A 200 4.23 -0.73 18.47
CA ARG A 200 3.87 0.39 17.58
C ARG A 200 3.07 -0.09 16.38
N PRO A 201 2.00 0.63 15.97
CA PRO A 201 1.22 0.25 14.79
C PRO A 201 2.09 0.08 13.55
N PHE A 202 1.76 -0.90 12.71
CA PHE A 202 2.43 -1.09 11.43
C PHE A 202 1.78 -0.16 10.39
N HIS A 203 2.58 0.75 9.83
CA HIS A 203 2.19 1.70 8.80
C HIS A 203 2.64 1.20 7.42
N LYS A 204 1.81 1.48 6.40
CA LYS A 204 2.01 0.99 5.03
C LYS A 204 1.49 1.97 4.01
N PHE A 205 2.40 2.42 3.16
CA PHE A 205 2.19 3.35 2.08
C PHE A 205 2.35 2.57 0.78
N GLU A 206 1.29 2.44 0.00
CA GLU A 206 1.30 1.74 -1.29
C GLU A 206 0.83 2.69 -2.38
N VAL A 207 1.56 2.74 -3.49
CA VAL A 207 1.23 3.54 -4.68
C VAL A 207 1.22 2.60 -5.88
N CYS A 208 0.14 2.62 -6.64
CA CYS A 208 0.00 1.95 -7.93
C CYS A 208 -0.12 3.01 -9.02
N MET A 209 0.64 2.85 -10.11
CA MET A 209 0.76 3.83 -11.18
C MET A 209 0.54 3.15 -12.53
N THR A 210 -0.27 3.77 -13.37
CA THR A 210 -0.45 3.37 -14.77
C THR A 210 -0.13 4.54 -15.70
N ASP A 211 0.06 4.24 -16.98
CA ASP A 211 0.38 5.23 -18.01
C ASP A 211 1.64 6.05 -17.65
N LEU A 212 2.74 5.34 -17.36
CA LEU A 212 4.01 5.96 -16.99
C LEU A 212 4.52 6.84 -18.13
N ALA A 213 5.13 7.99 -17.81
CA ALA A 213 5.72 8.82 -18.84
C ALA A 213 6.83 8.05 -19.58
N ARG A 214 6.78 8.02 -20.92
CA ARG A 214 7.70 7.22 -21.75
C ARG A 214 9.19 7.53 -21.47
N ASP A 215 9.54 8.79 -21.24
CA ASP A 215 10.92 9.16 -20.92
C ASP A 215 11.35 8.66 -19.54
N SER A 216 10.44 8.62 -18.58
CA SER A 216 10.70 8.03 -17.25
C SER A 216 10.80 6.51 -17.35
N ALA A 217 9.89 5.86 -18.10
CA ALA A 217 9.87 4.41 -18.30
C ALA A 217 11.12 3.89 -19.04
N ARG A 218 11.70 4.70 -19.94
CA ARG A 218 12.91 4.35 -20.71
C ARG A 218 14.09 3.91 -19.84
N ALA A 219 14.22 4.45 -18.63
CA ALA A 219 15.31 4.10 -17.71
C ALA A 219 15.31 2.62 -17.28
N PHE A 220 14.19 1.92 -17.46
CA PHE A 220 14.00 0.53 -17.04
C PHE A 220 14.03 -0.46 -18.22
N TYR A 221 14.48 -0.01 -19.39
CA TYR A 221 14.82 -0.89 -20.51
C TYR A 221 16.30 -1.23 -20.46
N ARG A 222 16.62 -2.49 -20.79
CA ARG A 222 17.99 -2.96 -20.91
C ARG A 222 18.46 -2.77 -22.35
N ASP A 223 18.75 -1.52 -22.71
CA ASP A 223 19.29 -1.16 -24.02
C ASP A 223 20.83 -0.95 -23.98
N GLY A 224 21.40 -0.44 -25.07
CA GLY A 224 22.84 -0.19 -25.16
C GLY A 224 23.37 0.88 -24.19
N ALA A 225 22.50 1.65 -23.52
CA ALA A 225 22.87 2.61 -22.49
C ALA A 225 22.81 2.01 -21.07
N PHE A 226 22.33 0.78 -20.89
CA PHE A 226 22.28 0.13 -19.59
C PHE A 226 23.69 -0.10 -19.01
N VAL A 227 23.94 0.44 -17.82
CA VAL A 227 25.21 0.26 -17.09
C VAL A 227 25.08 -0.80 -16.00
N SER A 228 24.15 -0.62 -15.07
CA SER A 228 23.85 -1.55 -13.98
C SER A 228 22.52 -1.18 -13.32
N ALA A 229 21.92 -2.12 -12.58
CA ALA A 229 20.70 -1.83 -11.81
C ALA A 229 20.94 -0.69 -10.79
N ALA A 230 22.06 -0.73 -10.05
CA ALA A 230 22.46 0.33 -9.14
C ALA A 230 22.59 1.72 -9.79
N ALA A 231 23.12 1.79 -11.02
CA ALA A 231 23.19 3.04 -11.78
C ALA A 231 21.79 3.54 -12.18
N THR A 232 20.89 2.64 -12.61
CA THR A 232 19.48 2.96 -12.87
C THR A 232 18.79 3.50 -11.62
N THR A 233 18.96 2.83 -10.47
CA THR A 233 18.39 3.24 -9.17
C THR A 233 18.86 4.61 -8.72
N ALA A 234 20.14 4.93 -8.93
CA ALA A 234 20.70 6.23 -8.60
C ALA A 234 20.21 7.32 -9.58
N ALA A 235 20.28 7.07 -10.89
CA ALA A 235 19.95 8.06 -11.92
C ALA A 235 18.46 8.43 -11.94
N THR A 236 17.59 7.50 -11.54
CA THR A 236 16.12 7.73 -11.46
C THR A 236 15.69 8.44 -10.17
N GLY A 237 16.57 8.54 -9.16
CA GLY A 237 16.22 9.07 -7.84
C GLY A 237 15.53 8.07 -6.90
N ILE A 238 15.36 6.79 -7.32
CA ILE A 238 14.77 5.74 -6.47
C ILE A 238 15.55 5.56 -5.16
N ARG A 239 16.88 5.67 -5.22
CA ARG A 239 17.75 5.56 -4.04
C ARG A 239 17.38 6.54 -2.92
N ASP A 240 16.83 7.70 -3.26
CA ASP A 240 16.54 8.78 -2.32
C ASP A 240 15.11 8.73 -1.76
N LEU A 241 14.29 7.76 -2.17
CA LEU A 241 12.94 7.57 -1.63
C LEU A 241 12.99 7.18 -0.14
N VAL A 242 13.91 6.29 0.23
CA VAL A 242 14.24 5.92 1.61
C VAL A 242 15.77 6.01 1.79
N PRO A 243 16.30 7.20 2.14
CA PRO A 243 17.72 7.39 2.33
C PRO A 243 18.31 6.42 3.36
N GLY A 244 19.44 5.79 3.03
CA GLY A 244 20.13 4.85 3.91
C GLY A 244 19.62 3.41 3.86
N ALA A 245 18.57 3.10 3.09
CA ALA A 245 18.16 1.72 2.86
C ALA A 245 19.25 0.91 2.13
N ASP A 246 19.48 -0.32 2.59
CA ASP A 246 20.30 -1.29 1.86
C ASP A 246 19.47 -1.86 0.72
N ILE A 247 19.82 -1.47 -0.51
CA ILE A 247 19.06 -1.76 -1.73
C ILE A 247 19.65 -2.98 -2.45
N ASP A 248 18.76 -3.89 -2.82
CA ASP A 248 18.97 -4.99 -3.75
C ASP A 248 18.06 -4.75 -4.95
N ASP A 249 18.66 -4.34 -6.07
CA ASP A 249 17.96 -3.95 -7.29
C ASP A 249 18.31 -4.86 -8.47
N TYR A 250 17.35 -4.99 -9.38
CA TYR A 250 17.47 -5.81 -10.57
C TYR A 250 16.75 -5.17 -11.75
N VAL A 251 17.43 -5.10 -12.90
CA VAL A 251 16.83 -4.72 -14.19
C VAL A 251 16.73 -5.97 -15.05
N PHE A 252 15.52 -6.32 -15.45
CA PHE A 252 15.21 -7.50 -16.25
C PHE A 252 15.52 -7.28 -17.73
N GLU A 253 15.52 -8.38 -18.49
CA GLU A 253 15.82 -8.39 -19.92
C GLU A 253 14.59 -8.91 -20.70
N PRO A 254 14.11 -8.19 -21.73
CA PRO A 254 14.67 -6.95 -22.29
C PRO A 254 14.39 -5.67 -21.49
N CYS A 255 13.44 -5.71 -20.55
CA CYS A 255 13.07 -4.58 -19.71
C CYS A 255 12.40 -5.04 -18.42
N GLY A 256 12.15 -4.09 -17.52
CA GLY A 256 11.52 -4.33 -16.22
C GLY A 256 12.49 -4.03 -15.09
N TYR A 257 11.96 -3.68 -13.92
CA TYR A 257 12.77 -3.42 -12.74
C TYR A 257 12.07 -3.89 -11.47
N SER A 258 12.84 -4.49 -10.57
CA SER A 258 12.41 -4.84 -9.22
C SER A 258 13.49 -4.47 -8.23
N MET A 259 13.09 -3.98 -7.06
CA MET A 259 14.01 -3.77 -5.96
C MET A 259 13.37 -4.00 -4.61
N ASN A 260 14.23 -4.34 -3.66
CA ASN A 260 13.96 -4.26 -2.24
C ASN A 260 14.99 -3.35 -1.58
N GLY A 261 14.55 -2.51 -0.66
CA GLY A 261 15.40 -1.76 0.26
C GLY A 261 15.00 -2.08 1.69
N ILE A 262 15.97 -2.38 2.57
CA ILE A 262 15.70 -2.62 3.99
C ILE A 262 16.42 -1.60 4.87
N LEU A 263 15.74 -1.10 5.91
CA LEU A 263 16.31 -0.20 6.90
C LEU A 263 15.61 -0.39 8.25
N GLY A 264 16.37 -0.83 9.26
CA GLY A 264 15.78 -1.20 10.55
C GLY A 264 14.70 -2.27 10.36
N GLY A 265 13.52 -2.06 10.96
CA GLY A 265 12.35 -2.93 10.79
C GLY A 265 11.50 -2.62 9.55
N GLY A 266 11.83 -1.59 8.78
CA GLY A 266 11.08 -1.16 7.61
C GLY A 266 11.70 -1.63 6.29
N PHE A 267 10.89 -1.60 5.24
CA PHE A 267 11.32 -1.86 3.87
C PHE A 267 10.64 -0.94 2.85
N ILE A 268 11.32 -0.77 1.71
CA ILE A 268 10.75 -0.27 0.46
C ILE A 268 10.82 -1.38 -0.59
N THR A 269 9.81 -1.49 -1.45
CA THR A 269 9.87 -2.32 -2.65
C THR A 269 9.21 -1.62 -3.82
N ILE A 270 9.77 -1.83 -5.01
CA ILE A 270 9.30 -1.22 -6.26
C ILE A 270 9.30 -2.27 -7.35
N HIS A 271 8.21 -2.36 -8.11
CA HIS A 271 8.09 -3.20 -9.30
C HIS A 271 7.66 -2.36 -10.49
N ILE A 272 8.33 -2.50 -11.63
CA ILE A 272 8.10 -1.67 -12.81
C ILE A 272 8.02 -2.55 -14.06
N THR A 273 6.92 -2.38 -14.77
CA THR A 273 6.64 -2.86 -16.13
C THR A 273 6.63 -1.63 -17.05
N PRO A 274 7.72 -1.32 -17.75
CA PRO A 274 7.86 -0.07 -18.49
C PRO A 274 7.25 -0.07 -19.90
N GLU A 275 6.63 -1.17 -20.33
CA GLU A 275 6.04 -1.34 -21.66
C GLU A 275 4.90 -0.37 -21.95
N ASP A 276 4.96 0.29 -23.12
CA ASP A 276 3.93 1.22 -23.54
C ASP A 276 2.58 0.51 -23.77
N GLY A 277 1.48 1.17 -23.38
CA GLY A 277 0.12 0.63 -23.50
C GLY A 277 -0.37 -0.21 -22.31
N PHE A 278 0.54 -0.77 -21.50
CA PHE A 278 0.20 -1.44 -20.24
C PHE A 278 1.22 -1.17 -19.13
N SER A 279 1.92 -0.04 -19.22
CA SER A 279 2.96 0.35 -18.27
C SER A 279 2.39 0.43 -16.86
N TYR A 280 3.12 -0.14 -15.91
CA TYR A 280 2.73 -0.18 -14.51
C TYR A 280 3.94 0.02 -13.62
N ALA A 281 3.78 0.78 -12.54
CA ALA A 281 4.76 0.81 -11.46
C ALA A 281 4.06 0.76 -10.11
N SER A 282 4.66 0.05 -9.16
CA SER A 282 4.26 0.06 -7.77
C SER A 282 5.37 0.53 -6.86
N VAL A 283 5.02 1.22 -5.79
CA VAL A 283 5.93 1.55 -4.69
C VAL A 283 5.23 1.16 -3.40
N GLU A 284 5.88 0.37 -2.56
CA GLU A 284 5.46 0.15 -1.18
C GLU A 284 6.55 0.58 -0.22
N VAL A 285 6.18 1.33 0.81
CA VAL A 285 7.01 1.64 1.98
C VAL A 285 6.25 1.21 3.23
N SER A 286 6.84 0.29 4.00
CA SER A 286 6.16 -0.43 5.09
C SER A 286 7.08 -0.63 6.29
N GLY A 287 6.48 -0.69 7.49
CA GLY A 287 7.19 -1.09 8.70
C GLY A 287 8.09 -0.03 9.33
N PHE A 288 7.93 1.22 8.91
CA PHE A 288 8.53 2.38 9.57
C PHE A 288 7.57 3.01 10.60
N ASP A 289 8.13 3.83 11.47
CA ASP A 289 7.36 4.65 12.39
C ASP A 289 6.54 5.72 11.66
N ALA A 290 5.45 6.19 12.27
CA ALA A 290 4.52 7.13 11.64
C ALA A 290 5.17 8.48 11.26
N ASP A 291 6.22 8.87 11.99
CA ASP A 291 6.98 10.10 11.82
C ASP A 291 8.24 9.91 10.96
N ALA A 292 8.53 8.68 10.50
CA ALA A 292 9.70 8.40 9.68
C ALA A 292 9.64 9.07 8.30
N PHE A 293 8.44 9.32 7.78
CA PHE A 293 8.23 10.07 6.55
C PHE A 293 6.82 10.68 6.49
N ASP A 294 6.69 11.81 5.80
CA ASP A 294 5.40 12.36 5.40
C ASP A 294 4.89 11.65 4.13
N PRO A 295 3.67 11.07 4.13
CA PRO A 295 3.11 10.40 2.95
C PRO A 295 2.93 11.31 1.73
N SER A 296 2.63 12.59 1.92
CA SER A 296 2.41 13.53 0.82
C SER A 296 3.74 13.89 0.14
N ASP A 297 4.78 14.13 0.94
CA ASP A 297 6.13 14.40 0.43
C ASP A 297 6.71 13.17 -0.28
N LEU A 298 6.53 11.97 0.28
CA LEU A 298 6.97 10.73 -0.36
C LEU A 298 6.23 10.51 -1.69
N LEU A 299 4.91 10.72 -1.71
CA LEU A 299 4.10 10.61 -2.92
C LEU A 299 4.53 11.62 -3.99
N ALA A 300 4.87 12.85 -3.62
CA ALA A 300 5.39 13.86 -4.55
C ALA A 300 6.71 13.43 -5.18
N ARG A 301 7.64 12.84 -4.40
CA ARG A 301 8.89 12.29 -4.94
C ARG A 301 8.64 11.10 -5.87
N VAL A 302 7.74 10.18 -5.49
CA VAL A 302 7.34 9.05 -6.36
C VAL A 302 6.75 9.56 -7.68
N ALA A 303 5.81 10.51 -7.63
CA ALA A 303 5.20 11.09 -8.82
C ALA A 303 6.22 11.80 -9.72
N ALA A 304 7.22 12.47 -9.15
CA ALA A 304 8.30 13.12 -9.90
C ALA A 304 9.18 12.12 -10.68
N ILE A 305 9.41 10.92 -10.14
CA ILE A 305 10.19 9.86 -10.81
C ILE A 305 9.41 9.32 -12.01
N PHE A 306 8.18 8.87 -11.77
CA PHE A 306 7.42 8.08 -12.75
C PHE A 306 6.53 8.90 -13.69
N ARG A 307 6.11 10.10 -13.26
CA ARG A 307 5.18 11.00 -13.95
C ARG A 307 3.99 10.27 -14.61
N PRO A 308 3.23 9.48 -13.84
CA PRO A 308 2.17 8.63 -14.37
C PRO A 308 0.92 9.42 -14.81
N GLY A 309 0.13 8.84 -15.72
CA GLY A 309 -1.19 9.37 -16.09
C GLY A 309 -2.28 9.08 -15.05
N SER A 310 -2.07 8.12 -14.16
CA SER A 310 -2.96 7.79 -13.05
C SER A 310 -2.19 7.28 -11.83
N LEU A 311 -2.61 7.71 -10.65
CA LEU A 311 -2.04 7.37 -9.35
C LEU A 311 -3.14 6.81 -8.44
N SER A 312 -2.92 5.64 -7.87
CA SER A 312 -3.76 5.07 -6.82
C SER A 312 -2.93 4.89 -5.57
N VAL A 313 -3.37 5.42 -4.43
CA VAL A 313 -2.60 5.44 -3.19
C VAL A 313 -3.38 4.78 -2.07
N SER A 314 -2.81 3.80 -1.39
CA SER A 314 -3.34 3.21 -0.16
C SER A 314 -2.46 3.58 1.03
N LEU A 315 -3.05 4.21 2.03
CA LEU A 315 -2.46 4.43 3.35
C LEU A 315 -3.14 3.49 4.33
N SER A 316 -2.38 2.59 4.93
CA SER A 316 -2.95 1.67 5.90
C SER A 316 -2.18 1.60 7.21
N VAL A 317 -2.95 1.59 8.31
CA VAL A 317 -2.46 1.37 9.66
C VAL A 317 -3.23 0.24 10.32
N ASP A 318 -2.52 -0.63 11.01
CA ASP A 318 -3.12 -1.84 11.57
C ASP A 318 -3.79 -1.65 12.94
N ALA A 319 -3.63 -0.48 13.56
CA ALA A 319 -4.24 -0.12 14.84
C ALA A 319 -4.55 1.39 14.93
N ALA A 320 -5.57 1.84 14.20
CA ALA A 320 -5.87 3.26 14.00
C ALA A 320 -6.26 4.00 15.30
N SER A 321 -6.91 3.30 16.24
CA SER A 321 -7.36 3.87 17.53
C SER A 321 -6.22 4.12 18.53
N ARG A 322 -4.99 3.68 18.24
CA ARG A 322 -3.83 3.88 19.11
C ARG A 322 -2.86 4.91 18.53
N CYS A 323 -2.35 5.77 19.40
CA CYS A 323 -1.23 6.68 19.14
C CYS A 323 -1.45 7.77 18.07
N GLY A 324 -2.67 8.30 17.89
CA GLY A 324 -2.91 9.39 16.92
C GLY A 324 -2.79 8.96 15.44
N ALA A 325 -2.76 7.66 15.17
CA ALA A 325 -2.61 7.06 13.86
C ALA A 325 -3.75 7.39 12.86
N TYR A 326 -4.86 7.98 13.32
CA TYR A 326 -5.87 8.58 12.43
C TYR A 326 -5.27 9.64 11.49
N ALA A 327 -4.24 10.37 11.93
CA ALA A 327 -3.58 11.40 11.13
C ALA A 327 -2.78 10.79 9.97
N TRP A 328 -2.05 9.70 10.21
CA TRP A 328 -1.24 9.01 9.19
C TRP A 328 -2.10 8.37 8.08
N GLY A 329 -3.36 8.05 8.41
CA GLY A 329 -4.34 7.54 7.46
C GLY A 329 -4.96 8.60 6.55
N THR A 330 -4.47 9.84 6.50
CA THR A 330 -5.04 10.88 5.63
C THR A 330 -3.95 11.55 4.81
N LEU A 331 -4.09 11.50 3.48
CA LEU A 331 -3.22 12.25 2.57
C LEU A 331 -3.55 13.74 2.68
N ALA A 332 -2.56 14.57 3.03
CA ALA A 332 -2.78 15.99 3.28
C ALA A 332 -3.00 16.77 1.98
N SER A 333 -2.25 16.44 0.92
CA SER A 333 -2.38 17.07 -0.39
C SER A 333 -1.95 16.12 -1.52
N PRO A 334 -2.53 16.26 -2.73
CA PRO A 334 -2.03 15.56 -3.90
C PRO A 334 -0.63 16.09 -4.30
N PRO A 335 0.15 15.31 -5.05
CA PRO A 335 1.45 15.76 -5.53
C PRO A 335 1.29 16.88 -6.59
N PRO A 336 2.32 17.73 -6.79
CA PRO A 336 2.26 18.81 -7.77
C PRO A 336 1.86 18.34 -9.18
N GLY A 337 0.90 19.03 -9.80
CA GLY A 337 0.37 18.67 -11.12
C GLY A 337 -0.70 17.57 -11.12
N TYR A 338 -1.09 17.07 -9.94
CA TYR A 338 -2.16 16.09 -9.79
C TYR A 338 -3.29 16.63 -8.92
N GLY A 339 -4.51 16.21 -9.23
CA GLY A 339 -5.72 16.45 -8.45
C GLY A 339 -6.29 15.16 -7.88
N CYS A 340 -6.96 15.27 -6.73
CA CYS A 340 -7.68 14.14 -6.15
C CYS A 340 -9.01 13.91 -6.89
N GLN A 341 -9.18 12.71 -7.45
CA GLN A 341 -10.38 12.29 -8.17
C GLN A 341 -11.37 11.59 -7.25
N SER A 342 -10.87 10.74 -6.35
CA SER A 342 -11.68 10.11 -5.31
C SER A 342 -10.85 9.81 -4.07
N ALA A 343 -11.51 9.84 -2.92
CA ALA A 343 -10.94 9.51 -1.63
C ALA A 343 -11.96 8.69 -0.84
N THR A 344 -11.54 7.54 -0.33
CA THR A 344 -12.36 6.65 0.49
C THR A 344 -11.56 6.19 1.68
N ALA A 345 -12.21 5.96 2.81
CA ALA A 345 -11.56 5.40 3.99
C ALA A 345 -12.46 4.37 4.65
N GLN A 346 -11.84 3.32 5.18
CA GLN A 346 -12.53 2.22 5.82
C GLN A 346 -11.82 1.86 7.13
N GLU A 347 -12.56 1.90 8.22
CA GLU A 347 -12.17 1.26 9.46
C GLU A 347 -12.36 -0.25 9.33
N LEU A 348 -11.33 -1.01 9.67
CA LEU A 348 -11.32 -2.44 9.56
C LEU A 348 -11.91 -3.05 10.84
N ALA A 349 -12.63 -4.16 10.71
CA ALA A 349 -13.16 -4.93 11.85
C ALA A 349 -12.07 -5.45 12.81
N THR A 350 -10.80 -5.25 12.47
CA THR A 350 -9.60 -5.61 13.24
C THR A 350 -8.96 -4.40 13.94
N GLY A 351 -9.63 -3.23 13.94
CA GLY A 351 -9.16 -2.00 14.58
C GLY A 351 -8.16 -1.16 13.77
N GLY A 352 -7.78 -1.64 12.57
CA GLY A 352 -6.98 -0.87 11.62
C GLY A 352 -7.82 0.09 10.77
N ARG A 353 -7.15 0.87 9.92
CA ARG A 353 -7.78 1.73 8.90
C ARG A 353 -7.04 1.60 7.58
N VAL A 354 -7.79 1.69 6.49
CA VAL A 354 -7.27 1.84 5.13
C VAL A 354 -7.90 3.10 4.55
N SER A 355 -7.09 4.01 4.04
CA SER A 355 -7.55 5.10 3.20
C SER A 355 -7.00 4.89 1.80
N TYR A 356 -7.82 5.17 0.80
CA TYR A 356 -7.53 4.93 -0.60
C TYR A 356 -7.91 6.15 -1.44
N TYR A 357 -6.97 6.59 -2.26
CA TYR A 357 -7.07 7.78 -3.09
C TYR A 357 -6.83 7.41 -4.56
N SER A 358 -7.64 7.95 -5.45
CA SER A 358 -7.35 7.99 -6.89
C SER A 358 -7.01 9.42 -7.27
N LEU A 359 -5.87 9.62 -7.92
CA LEU A 359 -5.34 10.91 -8.32
C LEU A 359 -5.02 10.85 -9.82
N GLY A 360 -5.16 11.98 -10.51
CA GLY A 360 -4.79 12.09 -11.91
C GLY A 360 -4.28 13.49 -12.25
N PRO A 361 -3.66 13.68 -13.42
CA PRO A 361 -3.15 14.96 -13.86
C PRO A 361 -4.24 16.03 -13.79
N ASP A 362 -3.93 17.13 -13.11
CA ASP A 362 -4.80 18.30 -13.00
C ASP A 362 -4.03 19.54 -13.46
N PRO A 363 -4.34 20.07 -14.65
CA PRO A 363 -3.71 21.27 -15.19
C PRO A 363 -3.90 22.51 -14.32
N LEU A 364 -4.93 22.55 -13.46
CA LEU A 364 -5.18 23.66 -12.54
C LEU A 364 -4.36 23.54 -11.25
N ALA A 365 -3.97 22.32 -10.86
CA ALA A 365 -3.05 22.06 -9.75
C ALA A 365 -1.58 22.29 -10.15
N ALA A 366 -1.29 22.30 -11.45
CA ALA A 366 -0.01 22.67 -12.00
C ALA A 366 0.06 24.20 -12.14
N GLY A 367 0.76 24.90 -11.24
CA GLY A 367 1.20 26.28 -11.48
C GLY A 367 2.24 26.41 -12.62
N LEU A 368 2.13 25.58 -13.67
CA LEU A 368 3.10 25.42 -14.75
C LEU A 368 2.55 26.00 -16.06
N ALA A 369 3.45 26.64 -16.82
CA ALA A 369 3.16 27.19 -18.14
C ALA A 369 2.69 26.09 -19.12
N PRO A 370 1.84 26.41 -20.12
CA PRO A 370 1.30 25.43 -21.04
C PRO A 370 2.41 24.84 -21.92
N GLY A 371 2.85 23.62 -21.62
CA GLY A 371 3.88 22.88 -22.36
C GLY A 371 4.30 21.53 -21.76
N ASP A 372 4.15 21.34 -20.45
CA ASP A 372 4.64 20.14 -19.72
C ASP A 372 3.53 19.14 -19.30
N ALA A 373 2.28 19.33 -19.75
CA ALA A 373 1.19 18.43 -19.39
C ALA A 373 1.38 17.04 -20.03
N PRO A 374 1.29 15.93 -19.27
CA PRO A 374 1.38 14.60 -19.83
C PRO A 374 0.24 14.39 -20.85
N SER A 375 0.62 14.13 -22.10
CA SER A 375 -0.31 13.80 -23.17
C SER A 375 -1.02 12.48 -22.83
N ARG A 376 -2.35 12.52 -22.69
CA ARG A 376 -3.16 11.30 -22.69
C ARG A 376 -2.96 10.62 -24.04
N SER A 377 -2.30 9.47 -24.06
CA SER A 377 -2.51 8.53 -25.15
C SER A 377 -3.96 8.03 -25.05
N ALA A 378 -4.65 7.90 -26.18
CA ALA A 378 -6.01 7.37 -26.18
C ALA A 378 -5.95 5.89 -25.77
N SER A 379 -6.25 5.59 -24.50
CA SER A 379 -6.49 4.20 -24.08
C SER A 379 -7.64 3.63 -24.91
N PRO A 380 -7.57 2.37 -25.38
CA PRO A 380 -8.67 1.75 -26.08
C PRO A 380 -9.86 1.68 -25.12
N ALA A 381 -10.96 2.33 -25.52
CA ALA A 381 -12.25 2.24 -24.88
C ALA A 381 -12.85 0.83 -25.06
N SER A 382 -12.29 -0.19 -24.39
CA SER A 382 -12.89 -1.53 -24.35
C SER A 382 -12.24 -2.44 -23.30
N VAL A 383 -12.16 -2.02 -22.04
CA VAL A 383 -12.17 -3.01 -20.95
C VAL A 383 -13.63 -3.14 -20.55
N LEU A 384 -14.30 -4.17 -21.09
CA LEU A 384 -15.67 -4.55 -20.75
C LEU A 384 -15.78 -4.71 -19.23
N ARG A 385 -16.42 -3.74 -18.58
CA ARG A 385 -16.66 -3.73 -17.14
C ARG A 385 -17.74 -4.76 -16.82
N HIS A 386 -17.34 -5.89 -16.25
CA HIS A 386 -18.29 -6.91 -15.81
C HIS A 386 -18.94 -6.48 -14.48
N MET A 387 -20.26 -6.54 -14.42
CA MET A 387 -21.04 -6.20 -13.23
C MET A 387 -21.32 -7.44 -12.37
N PRO A 388 -21.04 -7.42 -11.07
CA PRO A 388 -21.73 -8.25 -10.11
C PRO A 388 -22.93 -7.50 -9.51
N SER A 389 -24.12 -8.12 -9.53
CA SER A 389 -25.25 -7.68 -8.71
C SER A 389 -24.97 -7.96 -7.24
N PHE A 390 -24.97 -6.93 -6.41
CA PHE A 390 -24.90 -7.06 -4.96
C PHE A 390 -26.30 -7.06 -4.35
N SER A 391 -26.56 -8.02 -3.47
CA SER A 391 -27.56 -7.91 -2.40
C SER A 391 -26.82 -8.20 -1.10
N SER A 392 -26.64 -7.17 -0.28
CA SER A 392 -26.13 -7.30 1.08
C SER A 392 -27.31 -7.62 2.00
N ALA A 393 -27.47 -8.89 2.35
CA ALA A 393 -28.32 -9.29 3.47
C ALA A 393 -27.58 -10.33 4.34
N PRO A 394 -27.57 -10.17 5.67
CA PRO A 394 -27.08 -11.19 6.58
C PRO A 394 -28.09 -12.34 6.64
N SER A 395 -27.72 -13.53 6.16
CA SER A 395 -28.54 -14.74 6.29
C SER A 395 -28.31 -15.34 7.68
N SER A 396 -29.31 -15.22 8.56
CA SER A 396 -29.43 -16.01 9.78
C SER A 396 -30.44 -17.15 9.59
N ALA A 397 -29.89 -18.35 9.48
CA ALA A 397 -30.32 -19.63 10.07
C ALA A 397 -31.65 -20.33 9.70
N ALA A 398 -31.54 -21.65 9.85
CA ALA A 398 -32.48 -22.76 9.67
C ALA A 398 -33.92 -22.61 10.23
N ASP A 399 -34.83 -23.10 9.40
CA ASP A 399 -35.97 -24.00 9.63
C ASP A 399 -37.00 -23.76 10.77
N SER A 400 -38.26 -23.68 10.32
CA SER A 400 -39.53 -24.17 10.90
C SER A 400 -40.61 -23.14 11.26
N GLY A 401 -41.81 -23.34 10.67
CA GLY A 401 -43.10 -23.12 11.35
C GLY A 401 -43.90 -21.83 11.06
N SER A 402 -44.79 -21.90 10.05
CA SER A 402 -46.23 -21.58 10.10
C SER A 402 -46.76 -20.22 10.61
N CYS A 403 -47.52 -19.53 9.73
CA CYS A 403 -48.69 -18.61 9.90
C CYS A 403 -48.61 -17.54 11.02
N ASP A 404 -48.78 -16.24 10.79
CA ASP A 404 -49.98 -15.55 10.29
C ASP A 404 -49.72 -14.04 10.17
N ASP A 405 -50.55 -13.42 9.34
CA ASP A 405 -50.65 -12.00 8.98
C ASP A 405 -50.93 -11.05 10.16
N ARG A 406 -50.22 -9.91 10.20
CA ARG A 406 -50.68 -8.62 10.76
C ARG A 406 -49.68 -7.50 10.45
N SER A 407 -50.09 -6.66 9.51
CA SER A 407 -49.55 -5.32 9.24
C SER A 407 -49.50 -4.43 10.50
N VAL A 408 -48.33 -3.89 10.83
CA VAL A 408 -48.16 -2.70 11.68
C VAL A 408 -47.10 -1.81 11.05
N SER A 409 -47.49 -0.57 10.72
CA SER A 409 -46.58 0.48 10.29
C SER A 409 -45.71 0.95 11.46
N SER A 410 -44.40 1.07 11.27
CA SER A 410 -43.55 1.81 12.20
C SER A 410 -42.32 2.42 11.52
N GLY A 411 -42.40 3.74 11.33
CA GLY A 411 -41.41 4.72 11.80
C GLY A 411 -39.93 4.50 11.49
N ASP A 412 -39.44 5.32 10.57
CA ASP A 412 -38.06 5.57 10.18
C ASP A 412 -37.26 6.34 11.28
N GLU A 413 -37.08 5.75 12.47
CA GLU A 413 -36.40 6.41 13.62
C GLU A 413 -35.15 5.68 14.16
N GLY A 414 -34.60 4.70 13.45
CA GLY A 414 -33.43 3.93 13.91
C GLY A 414 -32.06 4.60 13.66
N GLU A 415 -31.89 5.23 12.51
CA GLU A 415 -30.57 5.63 12.00
C GLU A 415 -30.09 6.96 12.61
N GLY A 416 -30.98 7.95 12.73
CA GLY A 416 -30.66 9.23 13.35
C GLY A 416 -30.39 9.17 14.87
N ALA A 417 -30.91 8.15 15.57
CA ALA A 417 -30.68 7.99 17.00
C ALA A 417 -29.26 7.47 17.31
N ALA A 418 -28.70 6.62 16.45
CA ALA A 418 -27.33 6.13 16.56
C ALA A 418 -26.31 7.23 16.22
N GLU A 419 -26.55 8.00 15.16
CA GLU A 419 -25.71 9.16 14.81
C GLU A 419 -25.74 10.25 15.89
N ARG A 420 -26.90 10.55 16.47
CA ARG A 420 -26.99 11.50 17.59
C ARG A 420 -26.20 11.01 18.81
N ARG A 421 -26.28 9.72 19.16
CA ARG A 421 -25.50 9.13 20.26
C ARG A 421 -23.99 9.16 20.00
N ALA A 422 -23.56 8.91 18.75
CA ALA A 422 -22.15 8.99 18.37
C ALA A 422 -21.61 10.44 18.44
N ARG A 423 -22.41 11.42 17.97
CA ARG A 423 -22.07 12.84 18.05
C ARG A 423 -22.01 13.35 19.49
N ASP A 424 -22.97 12.95 20.32
CA ASP A 424 -23.02 13.34 21.73
C ASP A 424 -21.86 12.71 22.52
N ALA A 425 -21.47 11.47 22.20
CA ALA A 425 -20.30 10.81 22.77
C ALA A 425 -18.98 11.50 22.36
N ALA A 426 -18.86 11.92 21.11
CA ALA A 426 -17.69 12.67 20.62
C ALA A 426 -17.56 14.05 21.29
N MET A 427 -18.68 14.77 21.46
CA MET A 427 -18.72 16.05 22.17
C MET A 427 -18.39 15.90 23.66
N ALA A 428 -18.92 14.87 24.32
CA ALA A 428 -18.62 14.58 25.72
C ALA A 428 -17.14 14.19 25.94
N TRP A 429 -16.53 13.52 24.97
CA TRP A 429 -15.10 13.19 24.99
C TRP A 429 -14.23 14.43 24.75
N ALA A 430 -14.59 15.30 23.80
CA ALA A 430 -13.91 16.58 23.58
C ALA A 430 -13.93 17.47 24.84
N ALA A 431 -15.09 17.57 25.50
CA ALA A 431 -15.20 18.32 26.76
C ALA A 431 -14.32 17.76 27.89
N LYS A 432 -14.10 16.44 27.92
CA LYS A 432 -13.18 15.81 28.88
C LYS A 432 -11.71 16.12 28.57
N LEU A 433 -11.35 16.23 27.30
CA LEU A 433 -10.00 16.64 26.89
C LEU A 433 -9.72 18.11 27.21
N ASP A 434 -10.70 18.99 26.99
CA ASP A 434 -10.59 20.41 27.34
C ASP A 434 -10.51 20.62 28.85
N ALA A 435 -11.28 19.85 29.63
CA ALA A 435 -11.19 19.86 31.09
C ALA A 435 -9.84 19.34 31.61
N ALA A 436 -9.28 18.30 30.98
CA ALA A 436 -7.95 17.77 31.31
C ALA A 436 -6.83 18.76 30.94
N ALA A 437 -6.99 19.50 29.84
CA ALA A 437 -6.06 20.55 29.43
C ALA A 437 -6.12 21.75 30.39
N ALA A 438 -7.31 22.16 30.83
CA ALA A 438 -7.50 23.24 31.81
C ALA A 438 -6.95 22.88 33.20
N ALA A 439 -7.03 21.60 33.61
CA ALA A 439 -6.46 21.10 34.85
C ALA A 439 -4.91 20.97 34.83
N SER A 440 -4.29 21.15 33.67
CA SER A 440 -2.83 21.06 33.47
C SER A 440 -2.14 22.41 33.30
N ALA A 441 -2.88 23.52 33.44
CA ALA A 441 -2.29 24.86 33.40
C ALA A 441 -1.58 25.16 34.74
N PRO A 442 -0.29 25.53 34.73
CA PRO A 442 0.42 25.89 35.96
C PRO A 442 -0.11 27.21 36.53
N GLU A 443 -0.29 27.28 37.85
CA GLU A 443 -0.63 28.53 38.54
C GLU A 443 0.52 29.55 38.42
N PRO A 444 0.21 30.86 38.36
CA PRO A 444 1.25 31.89 38.31
C PRO A 444 1.93 32.05 39.68
N GLU A 445 3.23 31.75 39.74
CA GLU A 445 4.10 31.97 40.90
C GLU A 445 4.25 33.48 41.21
N PRO A 446 4.39 33.87 42.49
CA PRO A 446 4.50 35.26 42.90
C PRO A 446 5.94 35.79 42.75
N GLU A 447 6.08 37.06 42.38
CA GLU A 447 7.35 37.77 42.32
C GLU A 447 7.98 37.94 43.71
N ALA A 448 9.24 37.52 43.90
CA ALA A 448 10.13 38.06 44.94
C ALA A 448 11.62 37.83 44.65
N ASP A 449 12.32 38.96 44.51
CA ASP A 449 13.69 39.36 44.89
C ASP A 449 14.89 38.39 44.93
N ALA A 450 15.99 38.95 44.42
CA ALA A 450 17.34 38.41 44.37
C ALA A 450 18.03 38.30 45.75
N ALA A 451 18.75 37.20 45.98
CA ALA A 451 20.09 37.20 46.59
C ALA A 451 20.75 35.80 46.62
N ALA A 452 21.97 35.76 46.07
CA ALA A 452 23.18 35.03 46.50
C ALA A 452 23.15 33.52 46.83
N GLY A 453 23.88 32.76 46.00
CA GLY A 453 25.00 31.93 46.46
C GLY A 453 24.76 30.42 46.62
N ALA A 454 25.31 29.62 45.71
CA ALA A 454 26.20 28.47 45.98
C ALA A 454 26.28 27.55 44.75
N GLU A 455 27.51 27.22 44.36
CA GLU A 455 27.87 26.26 43.32
C GLU A 455 27.40 24.85 43.68
N VAL A 456 26.72 24.17 42.73
CA VAL A 456 26.83 22.72 42.55
C VAL A 456 26.81 22.43 41.06
N ASP A 457 27.90 21.79 40.61
CA ASP A 457 28.15 21.32 39.26
C ASP A 457 27.17 20.20 38.86
N ALA A 458 26.41 20.42 37.79
CA ALA A 458 25.67 19.39 37.07
C ALA A 458 25.49 19.83 35.61
N GLY A 459 26.50 19.53 34.78
CA GLY A 459 26.37 19.63 33.33
C GLY A 459 25.34 18.62 32.81
N GLY A 460 24.22 19.12 32.28
CA GLY A 460 23.18 18.31 31.66
C GLY A 460 22.05 19.16 31.10
N ASP A 461 22.07 19.31 29.78
CA ASP A 461 20.88 19.33 28.94
C ASP A 461 19.93 20.56 28.96
N ALA A 462 20.41 21.66 28.37
CA ALA A 462 19.53 22.74 27.88
C ALA A 462 19.17 22.59 26.38
N GLY A 463 19.68 21.54 25.72
CA GLY A 463 19.49 21.28 24.29
C GLY A 463 18.23 20.47 23.99
N ASP A 464 17.95 19.41 24.76
CA ASP A 464 16.77 18.56 24.52
C ASP A 464 15.47 19.22 24.99
N ALA A 465 15.52 20.11 25.98
CA ALA A 465 14.34 20.85 26.42
C ALA A 465 13.83 21.83 25.34
N ALA A 466 14.75 22.48 24.61
CA ALA A 466 14.43 23.36 23.50
C ALA A 466 13.96 22.57 22.26
N ALA A 467 14.64 21.47 21.93
CA ALA A 467 14.24 20.57 20.84
C ALA A 467 12.87 19.90 21.10
N GLY A 468 12.60 19.53 22.35
CA GLY A 468 11.30 18.99 22.78
C GLY A 468 10.17 20.00 22.70
N ALA A 469 10.43 21.27 23.02
CA ALA A 469 9.46 22.36 22.89
C ALA A 469 9.15 22.68 21.42
N GLU A 470 10.16 22.65 20.54
CA GLU A 470 10.01 22.87 19.10
C GLU A 470 9.26 21.71 18.42
N ALA A 471 9.57 20.46 18.79
CA ALA A 471 8.83 19.27 18.34
C ALA A 471 7.36 19.29 18.81
N ALA A 472 7.10 19.72 20.05
CA ALA A 472 5.74 19.87 20.56
C ALA A 472 4.96 20.99 19.85
N ALA A 473 5.63 22.10 19.49
CA ALA A 473 5.03 23.18 18.71
C ALA A 473 4.72 22.73 17.26
N ALA A 474 5.62 21.98 16.63
CA ALA A 474 5.43 21.39 15.30
C ALA A 474 4.25 20.40 15.28
N ALA A 475 4.14 19.53 16.30
CA ALA A 475 3.03 18.60 16.45
C ALA A 475 1.68 19.31 16.64
N ARG A 476 1.64 20.39 17.43
CA ARG A 476 0.43 21.22 17.61
C ARG A 476 0.03 21.92 16.32
N ALA A 477 1.00 22.40 15.54
CA ALA A 477 0.75 23.02 14.23
C ALA A 477 0.22 22.01 13.20
N ALA A 478 0.76 20.77 13.19
CA ALA A 478 0.29 19.69 12.34
C ALA A 478 -1.15 19.26 12.71
N ALA A 479 -1.45 19.11 14.01
CA ALA A 479 -2.79 18.79 14.49
C ALA A 479 -3.81 19.90 14.15
N ARG A 480 -3.39 21.16 14.16
CA ARG A 480 -4.24 22.29 13.75
C ARG A 480 -4.55 22.25 12.24
N ARG A 481 -3.55 22.03 11.39
CA ARG A 481 -3.74 21.86 9.94
C ARG A 481 -4.65 20.68 9.61
N GLY A 482 -4.50 19.56 10.33
CA GLY A 482 -5.39 18.41 10.19
C GLY A 482 -6.86 18.72 10.54
N ARG A 483 -7.11 19.51 11.59
CA ARG A 483 -8.47 19.98 11.94
C ARG A 483 -9.05 20.92 10.90
N GLU A 484 -8.28 21.89 10.41
CA GLU A 484 -8.72 22.83 9.38
C GLU A 484 -9.04 22.09 8.05
N SER A 485 -8.28 21.05 7.72
CA SER A 485 -8.55 20.19 6.56
C SER A 485 -9.81 19.32 6.73
N LEU A 486 -10.07 18.83 7.94
CA LEU A 486 -11.28 18.06 8.26
C LEU A 486 -12.54 18.94 8.21
N ASP A 487 -12.47 20.17 8.71
CA ASP A 487 -13.54 21.16 8.62
C ASP A 487 -13.82 21.56 7.16
N LEU A 488 -12.78 21.67 6.33
CA LEU A 488 -12.94 21.93 4.90
C LEU A 488 -13.63 20.75 4.19
N ALA A 489 -13.21 19.52 4.48
CA ALA A 489 -13.82 18.32 3.93
C ALA A 489 -15.32 18.21 4.30
N ASN A 490 -15.65 18.46 5.57
CA ASN A 490 -17.03 18.43 6.06
C ASN A 490 -17.91 19.54 5.44
N ARG A 491 -17.35 20.71 5.14
CA ARG A 491 -18.07 21.79 4.44
C ARG A 491 -18.35 21.47 2.98
N VAL A 492 -17.46 20.74 2.31
CA VAL A 492 -17.67 20.27 0.93
C VAL A 492 -18.77 19.21 0.88
N THR A 493 -18.85 18.32 1.89
CA THR A 493 -19.92 17.32 2.00
C THR A 493 -21.29 17.95 2.28
N ALA A 494 -21.37 19.06 3.02
CA ALA A 494 -22.62 19.75 3.34
C ALA A 494 -23.21 20.58 2.17
N VAL A 495 -22.47 20.79 1.09
CA VAL A 495 -22.96 21.48 -0.14
C VAL A 495 -23.39 20.48 -1.23
N ALA A 496 -23.14 19.18 -1.01
CA ALA A 496 -23.48 18.08 -1.92
C ALA A 496 -24.66 17.21 -1.45
N LEU A 497 -25.34 17.62 -0.37
CA LEU A 497 -26.65 17.15 0.09
C LEU A 497 -27.63 18.31 0.01
#